data_AF-A0A9Y4NIG3-F1
#
_entry.id   AF-A0A9Y4NIG3-F1
#
_cell.length_a   1.000
_cell.length_b   1.000
_cell.length_c   1.000
_cell.angle_alpha   90.00
_cell.angle_beta   90.00
_cell.angle_gamma   90.00
#
_symmetry.space_group_name_H-M   'P 1'
#
loop_
_entity.id
_entity.type
_entity.pdbx_description
1 polymer ?
#
loop_
_entity_poly.entity_id
_entity_poly.type
_entity_poly.pdbx_seq_one_letter_code
_entity_poly.pdbx_strand_id
1 'polypeptide(L)'
;MRAFVTQCQARQLLHNKFIVILGGSVQRSMYKDLVLLLQRDQYLTLPQLKSKGELSFERDCLVEGGSMGPMTNGTEYREVRQYRSDHHLLRFYFLTRIYSPYVESVLEDFRHGLKPDVIIISSCVWDISRYGLEGLEEYKENLHKFFGQIRTIVCHNCLLLWALAMPLGKKIKGGFLVPEISHLGPTLCYDIIEANFYSCQLADAYGLDVLDLHFHFRLSLQHRVPDGIHWDALAHRKISSLLLQHAAEAWGVKLRDPPSLLEQGQELGEAESSRGPATLLPRNCSTSTGSKPLLVLELASMTLRSLCTLILFQVKIVQLLDIGLNTDSIIALCPLPDCGYDSKFIFRSEPQATRRTSSSVQV
;
A
#
# COMPACT_ATOMS: atom_id res chain seq x y z
N MET A 1 2.37 15.91 7.88
CA MET A 1 2.81 14.92 6.87
C MET A 1 3.99 14.15 7.46
N ARG A 2 3.92 12.81 7.60
CA ARG A 2 5.15 12.03 7.88
C ARG A 2 6.10 12.21 6.68
N ALA A 3 7.35 12.56 6.96
CA ALA A 3 8.40 12.67 5.95
C ALA A 3 8.55 11.34 5.18
N PHE A 4 9.05 11.41 3.95
CA PHE A 4 9.43 10.21 3.22
C PHE A 4 10.55 9.48 3.95
N VAL A 5 10.59 8.15 3.79
CA VAL A 5 11.69 7.34 4.31
C VAL A 5 12.95 7.66 3.53
N THR A 6 14.05 7.92 4.25
CA THR A 6 15.36 8.23 3.67
C THR A 6 16.13 6.97 3.27
N GLN A 7 17.18 7.14 2.46
CA GLN A 7 18.08 6.07 2.06
C GLN A 7 18.71 5.38 3.28
N CYS A 8 19.16 6.16 4.27
CA CYS A 8 19.75 5.61 5.49
C CYS A 8 18.75 4.74 6.26
N GLN A 9 17.52 5.23 6.46
CA GLN A 9 16.45 4.48 7.11
C GLN A 9 16.09 3.20 6.36
N ALA A 10 15.94 3.27 5.04
CA ALA A 10 15.62 2.12 4.21
C ALA A 10 16.72 1.05 4.28
N ARG A 11 17.99 1.45 4.18
CA ARG A 11 19.15 0.56 4.28
C ARG A 11 19.23 -0.12 5.64
N GLN A 12 19.06 0.63 6.72
CA GLN A 12 19.11 0.06 8.06
C GLN A 12 17.95 -0.91 8.30
N LEU A 13 16.73 -0.53 7.90
CA LEU A 13 15.55 -1.37 8.07
C LEU A 13 15.67 -2.68 7.28
N LEU A 14 16.14 -2.61 6.05
CA LEU A 14 16.22 -3.76 5.14
C LEU A 14 17.58 -4.50 5.20
N HIS A 15 18.41 -4.21 6.19
CA HIS A 15 19.73 -4.81 6.32
C HIS A 15 19.62 -6.33 6.56
N ASN A 16 20.31 -7.10 5.71
CA ASN A 16 20.27 -8.55 5.61
C ASN A 16 18.85 -9.12 5.42
N LYS A 17 17.99 -8.38 4.71
CA LYS A 17 16.64 -8.83 4.36
C LYS A 17 16.53 -9.23 2.89
N PHE A 18 15.80 -10.31 2.65
CA PHE A 18 15.34 -10.70 1.33
C PHE A 18 13.89 -10.23 1.11
N ILE A 19 13.72 -9.25 0.23
CA ILE A 19 12.43 -8.65 -0.12
C ILE A 19 11.99 -9.12 -1.50
N VAL A 20 10.78 -9.65 -1.59
CA VAL A 20 10.16 -10.07 -2.85
C VAL A 20 8.94 -9.21 -3.16
N ILE A 21 8.80 -8.82 -4.43
CA ILE A 21 7.67 -8.04 -4.92
C ILE A 21 7.02 -8.80 -6.08
N LEU A 22 5.75 -9.12 -5.93
CA LEU A 22 4.93 -9.84 -6.90
C LEU A 22 3.83 -8.91 -7.42
N GLY A 23 3.84 -8.58 -8.71
CA GLY A 23 2.76 -7.76 -9.26
C GLY A 23 3.02 -7.19 -10.65
N GLY A 24 2.22 -6.19 -11.04
CA GLY A 24 2.25 -5.61 -12.37
C GLY A 24 3.26 -4.47 -12.55
N SER A 25 3.00 -3.58 -13.51
CA SER A 25 3.87 -2.45 -13.83
C SER A 25 3.98 -1.41 -12.70
N VAL A 26 2.93 -1.20 -11.92
CA VAL A 26 2.97 -0.32 -10.74
C VAL A 26 3.94 -0.90 -9.70
N GLN A 27 3.92 -2.22 -9.49
CA GLN A 27 4.84 -2.91 -8.59
C GLN A 27 6.28 -2.97 -9.15
N ARG A 28 6.45 -3.03 -10.48
CA ARG A 28 7.78 -2.83 -11.08
C ARG A 28 8.36 -1.47 -10.72
N SER A 29 7.57 -0.40 -10.84
CA SER A 29 8.02 0.95 -10.45
C SER A 29 8.28 1.07 -8.95
N MET A 30 7.50 0.40 -8.10
CA MET A 30 7.77 0.28 -6.65
C MET A 30 9.11 -0.42 -6.39
N TYR A 31 9.38 -1.56 -7.04
CA TYR A 31 10.67 -2.25 -6.97
C TYR A 31 11.82 -1.31 -7.39
N LYS A 32 11.67 -0.62 -8.52
CA LYS A 32 12.68 0.32 -9.02
C LYS A 32 12.93 1.48 -8.05
N ASP A 33 11.87 2.02 -7.43
CA ASP A 33 12.02 3.07 -6.43
C ASP A 33 12.77 2.58 -5.19
N LEU A 34 12.48 1.36 -4.69
CA LEU A 34 13.22 0.77 -3.57
C LEU A 34 14.69 0.51 -3.90
N VAL A 35 14.99 -0.01 -5.10
CA VAL A 35 16.36 -0.20 -5.58
C VAL A 35 17.13 1.12 -5.64
N LEU A 36 16.50 2.19 -6.14
CA LEU A 36 17.09 3.52 -6.18
C LEU A 36 17.27 4.09 -4.77
N LEU A 37 16.25 3.98 -3.91
CA LEU A 37 16.26 4.46 -2.52
C LEU A 37 17.35 3.79 -1.69
N LEU A 38 17.64 2.50 -1.89
CA LEU A 38 18.74 1.82 -1.19
C LEU A 38 20.13 2.34 -1.57
N GLN A 39 20.22 3.10 -2.67
CA GLN A 39 21.45 3.67 -3.19
C GLN A 39 21.56 5.16 -2.92
N ARG A 40 20.48 5.93 -3.12
CA ARG A 40 20.47 7.39 -2.93
C ARG A 40 19.06 7.96 -2.74
N ASP A 41 18.98 9.09 -2.05
CA ASP A 41 17.75 9.88 -1.86
C ASP A 41 17.35 10.65 -3.12
N GLN A 42 16.98 9.92 -4.18
CA GLN A 42 16.50 10.48 -5.44
C GLN A 42 15.21 9.80 -5.89
N TYR A 43 14.37 10.54 -6.62
CA TYR A 43 13.16 10.01 -7.24
C TYR A 43 13.48 9.36 -8.58
N LEU A 44 12.65 8.40 -8.99
CA LEU A 44 12.69 7.87 -10.35
C LEU A 44 12.45 8.99 -11.37
N THR A 45 13.22 8.98 -12.44
CA THR A 45 12.98 9.85 -13.59
C THR A 45 11.83 9.31 -14.45
N LEU A 46 11.21 10.17 -15.26
CA LEU A 46 10.15 9.74 -16.17
C LEU A 46 10.58 8.62 -17.15
N PRO A 47 11.79 8.65 -17.76
CA PRO A 47 12.28 7.53 -18.55
C PRO A 47 12.38 6.23 -17.75
N GLN A 48 12.86 6.29 -16.50
CA GLN A 48 12.94 5.12 -15.63
C GLN A 48 11.57 4.55 -15.25
N LEU A 49 10.55 5.40 -15.07
CA LEU A 49 9.17 4.93 -14.83
C LEU A 49 8.57 4.22 -16.06
N LYS A 50 8.94 4.66 -17.27
CA LYS A 50 8.40 4.12 -18.53
C LYS A 50 9.13 2.86 -19.00
N SER A 51 10.40 2.70 -18.65
CA SER A 51 11.20 1.57 -19.12
C SER A 51 10.75 0.25 -18.49
N LYS A 52 10.75 -0.80 -19.31
CA LYS A 52 10.42 -2.18 -18.91
C LYS A 52 11.35 -3.17 -19.60
N GLY A 53 11.70 -4.26 -18.92
CA GLY A 53 12.52 -5.32 -19.50
C GLY A 53 13.97 -4.93 -19.80
N GLU A 54 14.49 -3.83 -19.27
CA GLU A 54 15.89 -3.43 -19.44
C GLU A 54 16.86 -4.46 -18.82
N LEU A 55 18.02 -4.71 -19.43
CA LEU A 55 19.00 -5.69 -18.91
C LEU A 55 19.48 -5.35 -17.49
N SER A 56 19.57 -4.07 -17.16
CA SER A 56 19.93 -3.56 -15.84
C SER A 56 19.30 -2.20 -15.60
N PHE A 57 18.93 -1.95 -14.35
CA PHE A 57 18.46 -0.72 -13.77
C PHE A 57 19.20 -0.50 -12.44
N GLU A 58 19.96 0.59 -12.30
CA GLU A 58 20.60 0.97 -11.03
C GLU A 58 21.31 -0.21 -10.33
N ARG A 59 22.19 -0.90 -11.06
CA ARG A 59 22.97 -2.07 -10.58
C ARG A 59 22.16 -3.33 -10.24
N ASP A 60 20.87 -3.35 -10.55
CA ASP A 60 20.12 -4.60 -10.61
C ASP A 60 20.45 -5.38 -11.90
N CYS A 61 19.94 -6.59 -12.01
CA CYS A 61 19.97 -7.36 -13.24
C CYS A 61 18.58 -7.91 -13.59
N LEU A 62 18.34 -8.06 -14.89
CA LEU A 62 17.27 -8.88 -15.43
C LEU A 62 17.68 -10.35 -15.31
N VAL A 63 16.87 -11.14 -14.61
CA VAL A 63 17.09 -12.57 -14.39
C VAL A 63 16.38 -13.39 -15.46
N GLU A 64 15.15 -13.00 -15.81
CA GLU A 64 14.30 -13.72 -16.77
C GLU A 64 13.38 -12.75 -17.51
N GLY A 65 13.04 -13.10 -18.75
CA GLY A 65 12.06 -12.37 -19.55
C GLY A 65 12.57 -11.01 -20.00
N GLY A 66 11.69 -10.00 -20.03
CA GLY A 66 12.05 -8.66 -20.48
C GLY A 66 12.71 -8.68 -21.88
N SER A 67 13.80 -7.94 -22.05
CA SER A 67 14.57 -7.91 -23.31
C SER A 67 15.33 -9.20 -23.62
N MET A 68 15.46 -10.13 -22.66
CA MET A 68 15.99 -11.49 -22.92
C MET A 68 14.92 -12.44 -23.47
N GLY A 69 13.65 -12.01 -23.53
CA GLY A 69 12.55 -12.79 -24.05
C GLY A 69 11.56 -11.95 -24.88
N PRO A 70 10.34 -12.46 -25.13
CA PRO A 70 9.33 -11.74 -25.88
C PRO A 70 8.82 -10.49 -25.13
N MET A 71 9.10 -9.31 -25.69
CA MET A 71 8.60 -8.03 -25.17
C MET A 71 7.15 -7.76 -25.61
N THR A 72 6.20 -8.44 -24.97
CA THR A 72 4.77 -8.29 -25.28
C THR A 72 4.03 -7.39 -24.28
N ASN A 73 2.77 -7.08 -24.60
CA ASN A 73 1.79 -6.49 -23.67
C ASN A 73 0.69 -7.51 -23.33
N GLY A 74 1.02 -8.81 -23.40
CA GLY A 74 0.09 -9.92 -23.21
C GLY A 74 0.27 -10.61 -21.85
N THR A 75 -0.56 -11.62 -21.62
CA THR A 75 -0.53 -12.48 -20.42
C THR A 75 0.75 -13.30 -20.31
N GLU A 76 1.43 -13.51 -21.44
CA GLU A 76 2.69 -14.25 -21.54
C GLU A 76 3.93 -13.39 -21.25
N TYR A 77 3.76 -12.11 -20.92
CA TYR A 77 4.89 -11.30 -20.51
C TYR A 77 5.50 -11.84 -19.21
N ARG A 78 6.82 -11.96 -19.19
CA ARG A 78 7.62 -12.35 -18.04
C ARG A 78 8.70 -11.29 -17.82
N GLU A 79 8.96 -10.97 -16.57
CA GLU A 79 10.06 -10.09 -16.18
C GLU A 79 10.40 -10.41 -14.72
N VAL A 80 11.58 -11.00 -14.51
CA VAL A 80 12.14 -11.23 -13.18
C VAL A 80 13.37 -10.35 -13.02
N ARG A 81 13.40 -9.51 -11.99
CA ARG A 81 14.53 -8.61 -11.71
C ARG A 81 15.11 -8.89 -10.34
N GLN A 82 16.41 -8.70 -10.19
CA GLN A 82 17.08 -8.85 -8.92
C GLN A 82 18.10 -7.75 -8.68
N TYR A 83 18.00 -7.10 -7.53
CA TYR A 83 19.03 -6.23 -6.99
C TYR A 83 19.69 -6.91 -5.81
N ARG A 84 21.02 -6.94 -5.81
CA ARG A 84 21.81 -7.54 -4.73
C ARG A 84 22.99 -6.63 -4.38
N SER A 85 23.13 -6.35 -3.10
CA SER A 85 24.34 -5.80 -2.48
C SER A 85 24.85 -6.78 -1.41
N ASP A 86 25.92 -6.41 -0.69
CA ASP A 86 26.45 -7.24 0.41
C ASP A 86 25.41 -7.50 1.53
N HIS A 87 24.42 -6.63 1.68
CA HIS A 87 23.45 -6.64 2.79
C HIS A 87 21.99 -6.51 2.35
N HIS A 88 21.69 -6.41 1.06
CA HIS A 88 20.30 -6.23 0.61
C HIS A 88 20.03 -7.12 -0.59
N LEU A 89 18.89 -7.80 -0.57
CA LEU A 89 18.42 -8.60 -1.70
C LEU A 89 16.97 -8.25 -1.98
N LEU A 90 16.72 -7.71 -3.16
CA LEU A 90 15.37 -7.43 -3.67
C LEU A 90 15.15 -8.26 -4.92
N ARG A 91 13.98 -8.89 -5.04
CA ARG A 91 13.56 -9.59 -6.25
C ARG A 91 12.14 -9.19 -6.65
N PHE A 92 11.95 -8.94 -7.94
CA PHE A 92 10.65 -8.63 -8.51
C PHE A 92 10.24 -9.72 -9.49
N TYR A 93 8.97 -10.12 -9.45
CA TYR A 93 8.34 -11.01 -10.43
C TYR A 93 7.12 -10.31 -11.02
N PHE A 94 7.12 -10.14 -12.34
CA PHE A 94 5.98 -9.55 -13.04
C PHE A 94 4.83 -10.55 -13.13
N LEU A 95 3.69 -10.22 -12.53
CA LEU A 95 2.49 -11.03 -12.57
C LEU A 95 1.46 -10.44 -13.51
N THR A 96 0.91 -11.30 -14.37
CA THR A 96 -0.31 -11.04 -15.13
C THR A 96 -1.53 -11.69 -14.49
N ARG A 97 -1.35 -12.56 -13.48
CA ARG A 97 -2.43 -13.24 -12.75
C ARG A 97 -1.95 -13.62 -11.35
N ILE A 98 -2.83 -13.60 -10.35
CA ILE A 98 -2.44 -13.97 -8.97
C ILE A 98 -2.07 -15.44 -8.81
N TYR A 99 -2.68 -16.31 -9.63
CA TYR A 99 -2.39 -17.73 -9.64
C TYR A 99 -2.43 -18.25 -11.07
N SER A 100 -1.37 -18.94 -11.47
CA SER A 100 -1.15 -19.49 -12.82
C SER A 100 0.02 -20.47 -12.77
N PRO A 101 0.25 -21.28 -13.82
CA PRO A 101 1.43 -22.16 -13.88
C PRO A 101 2.76 -21.43 -13.68
N TYR A 102 2.85 -20.17 -14.11
CA TYR A 102 4.02 -19.33 -13.84
C TYR A 102 4.16 -18.96 -12.35
N VAL A 103 3.05 -18.61 -11.69
CA VAL A 103 3.10 -18.33 -10.24
C VAL A 103 3.46 -19.60 -9.47
N GLU A 104 3.00 -20.77 -9.91
CA GLU A 104 3.38 -22.05 -9.31
C GLU A 104 4.90 -22.29 -9.38
N SER A 105 5.56 -21.95 -10.50
CA SER A 105 7.02 -22.05 -10.58
C SER A 105 7.72 -21.05 -9.65
N VAL A 106 7.18 -19.83 -9.50
CA VAL A 106 7.69 -18.85 -8.51
C VAL A 106 7.53 -19.35 -7.08
N LEU A 107 6.41 -20.00 -6.77
CA LEU A 107 6.18 -20.62 -5.46
C LEU A 107 7.16 -21.78 -5.21
N GLU A 108 7.53 -22.53 -6.25
CA GLU A 108 8.53 -23.60 -6.16
C GLU A 108 9.94 -23.06 -5.90
N ASP A 109 10.31 -21.95 -6.55
CA ASP A 109 11.56 -21.23 -6.23
C ASP A 109 11.62 -20.86 -4.75
N PHE A 110 10.50 -20.47 -4.15
CA PHE A 110 10.45 -20.18 -2.71
C PHE A 110 10.49 -21.44 -1.86
N ARG A 111 9.93 -22.58 -2.31
CA ARG A 111 10.00 -23.85 -1.58
C ARG A 111 11.44 -24.34 -1.43
N HIS A 112 12.20 -24.30 -2.52
CA HIS A 112 13.56 -24.86 -2.59
C HIS A 112 14.68 -23.83 -2.39
N GLY A 113 14.41 -22.55 -2.61
CA GLY A 113 15.38 -21.48 -2.54
C GLY A 113 15.47 -20.76 -1.18
N LEU A 114 16.13 -19.61 -1.21
CA LEU A 114 16.22 -18.70 -0.08
C LEU A 114 14.82 -18.18 0.29
N LYS A 115 14.46 -18.26 1.57
CA LYS A 115 13.17 -17.81 2.08
C LYS A 115 13.13 -16.28 2.18
N PRO A 116 12.14 -15.59 1.60
CA PRO A 116 11.97 -14.15 1.76
C PRO A 116 11.65 -13.78 3.22
N ASP A 117 12.19 -12.66 3.68
CA ASP A 117 11.78 -12.01 4.93
C ASP A 117 10.48 -11.21 4.74
N VAL A 118 10.27 -10.68 3.53
CA VAL A 118 9.08 -9.89 3.17
C VAL A 118 8.63 -10.27 1.77
N ILE A 119 7.33 -10.48 1.59
CA ILE A 119 6.71 -10.63 0.27
C ILE A 119 5.58 -9.60 0.14
N ILE A 120 5.70 -8.72 -0.84
CA ILE A 120 4.70 -7.71 -1.18
C ILE A 120 3.97 -8.19 -2.42
N ILE A 121 2.64 -8.34 -2.33
CA ILE A 121 1.83 -8.89 -3.42
C ILE A 121 0.74 -7.89 -3.84
N SER A 122 0.57 -7.68 -5.14
CA SER A 122 -0.56 -6.96 -5.73
C SER A 122 -0.77 -7.37 -7.19
N SER A 123 -1.92 -7.95 -7.51
CA SER A 123 -2.24 -8.39 -8.88
C SER A 123 -3.58 -7.90 -9.42
N CYS A 124 -4.47 -7.45 -8.54
CA CYS A 124 -5.90 -7.15 -8.78
C CYS A 124 -6.23 -6.57 -10.17
N VAL A 125 -5.54 -5.51 -10.61
CA VAL A 125 -5.84 -4.85 -11.90
C VAL A 125 -5.74 -5.83 -13.07
N TRP A 126 -4.68 -6.63 -13.15
CA TRP A 126 -4.50 -7.58 -14.25
C TRP A 126 -5.54 -8.70 -14.22
N ASP A 127 -5.79 -9.27 -13.04
CA ASP A 127 -6.77 -10.36 -12.88
C ASP A 127 -8.17 -9.94 -13.33
N ILE A 128 -8.60 -8.73 -12.95
CA ILE A 128 -9.94 -8.23 -13.29
C ILE A 128 -10.02 -7.75 -14.74
N SER A 129 -8.95 -7.18 -15.31
CA SER A 129 -9.04 -6.48 -16.60
C SER A 129 -8.59 -7.28 -17.83
N ARG A 130 -8.15 -8.53 -17.69
CA ARG A 130 -7.52 -9.28 -18.80
C ARG A 130 -8.05 -10.70 -19.06
N TYR A 131 -8.90 -11.23 -18.18
CA TYR A 131 -9.34 -12.64 -18.24
C TYR A 131 -10.83 -12.80 -18.57
N GLY A 132 -11.41 -11.85 -19.30
CA GLY A 132 -12.79 -11.93 -19.78
C GLY A 132 -13.83 -11.68 -18.67
N LEU A 133 -15.09 -12.07 -18.95
CA LEU A 133 -16.24 -11.80 -18.08
C LEU A 133 -16.20 -12.57 -16.75
N GLU A 134 -15.52 -13.70 -16.70
CA GLU A 134 -15.37 -14.53 -15.49
C GLU A 134 -14.19 -14.09 -14.61
N GLY A 135 -13.45 -13.05 -15.01
CA GLY A 135 -12.21 -12.62 -14.36
C GLY A 135 -12.36 -12.33 -12.87
N LEU A 136 -13.50 -11.80 -12.40
CA LEU A 136 -13.74 -11.54 -10.98
C LEU A 136 -13.92 -12.84 -10.18
N GLU A 137 -14.72 -13.79 -10.67
CA GLU A 137 -14.96 -15.06 -9.96
C GLU A 137 -13.69 -15.92 -9.96
N GLU A 138 -13.02 -16.04 -11.10
CA GLU A 138 -11.73 -16.73 -11.17
C GLU A 138 -10.67 -16.06 -10.29
N TYR A 139 -10.67 -14.73 -10.17
CA TYR A 139 -9.77 -14.01 -9.27
C TYR A 139 -10.01 -14.40 -7.81
N LYS A 140 -11.27 -14.49 -7.36
CA LYS A 140 -11.62 -14.92 -6.00
C LYS A 140 -11.09 -16.34 -5.72
N GLU A 141 -11.30 -17.28 -6.63
CA GLU A 141 -10.78 -18.65 -6.49
C GLU A 141 -9.25 -18.70 -6.46
N ASN A 142 -8.61 -17.93 -7.34
CA ASN A 142 -7.16 -17.90 -7.45
C ASN A 142 -6.50 -17.26 -6.22
N LEU A 143 -7.15 -16.29 -5.57
CA LEU A 143 -6.70 -15.77 -4.28
C LEU A 143 -6.68 -16.85 -3.19
N HIS A 144 -7.72 -17.67 -3.09
CA HIS A 144 -7.74 -18.78 -2.13
C HIS A 144 -6.58 -19.76 -2.37
N LYS A 145 -6.33 -20.13 -3.63
CA LYS A 145 -5.21 -21.01 -4.01
C LYS A 145 -3.87 -20.39 -3.62
N PHE A 146 -3.64 -19.14 -4.00
CA PHE A 146 -2.38 -18.44 -3.73
C PHE A 146 -2.15 -18.25 -2.22
N PHE A 147 -3.12 -17.70 -1.48
CA PHE A 147 -2.99 -17.46 -0.04
C PHE A 147 -2.83 -18.77 0.75
N GLY A 148 -3.56 -19.82 0.37
CA GLY A 148 -3.40 -21.14 0.97
C GLY A 148 -1.99 -21.68 0.78
N GLN A 149 -1.45 -21.61 -0.44
CA GLN A 149 -0.12 -22.15 -0.71
C GLN A 149 1.00 -21.32 -0.10
N ILE A 150 1.01 -19.99 -0.29
CA ILE A 150 2.14 -19.16 0.15
C ILE A 150 2.37 -19.29 1.66
N ARG A 151 1.30 -19.39 2.46
CA ARG A 151 1.35 -19.60 3.92
C ARG A 151 2.03 -20.90 4.34
N THR A 152 1.99 -21.93 3.49
CA THR A 152 2.67 -23.21 3.75
C THR A 152 4.14 -23.20 3.34
N ILE A 153 4.55 -22.24 2.51
CA ILE A 153 5.88 -22.20 1.88
C ILE A 153 6.84 -21.28 2.63
N VAL A 154 6.35 -20.13 3.10
CA VAL A 154 7.15 -19.12 3.77
C VAL A 154 7.39 -19.44 5.24
N CYS A 155 8.44 -18.86 5.81
CA CYS A 155 8.71 -18.96 7.23
C CYS A 155 7.62 -18.24 8.05
N HIS A 156 7.40 -18.69 9.29
CA HIS A 156 6.42 -18.10 10.21
C HIS A 156 6.66 -16.61 10.53
N ASN A 157 7.90 -16.14 10.37
CA ASN A 157 8.32 -14.76 10.58
C ASN A 157 8.36 -13.91 9.29
N CYS A 158 7.97 -14.49 8.14
CA CYS A 158 7.88 -13.76 6.88
C CYS A 158 6.72 -12.76 6.94
N LEU A 159 7.00 -11.51 6.62
CA LEU A 159 5.96 -10.48 6.46
C LEU A 159 5.32 -10.63 5.09
N LEU A 160 4.12 -11.22 5.06
CA LEU A 160 3.28 -11.28 3.87
C LEU A 160 2.37 -10.05 3.81
N LEU A 161 2.59 -9.18 2.84
CA LEU A 161 1.85 -7.92 2.70
C LEU A 161 1.05 -7.89 1.40
N TRP A 162 -0.28 -7.92 1.52
CA TRP A 162 -1.21 -7.72 0.43
C TRP A 162 -1.46 -6.22 0.20
N ALA A 163 -0.97 -5.69 -0.91
CA ALA A 163 -1.17 -4.30 -1.29
C ALA A 163 -2.39 -4.17 -2.20
N LEU A 164 -3.39 -3.40 -1.77
CA LEU A 164 -4.59 -3.15 -2.57
C LEU A 164 -4.28 -2.29 -3.80
N ALA A 165 -5.03 -2.47 -4.88
CA ALA A 165 -4.83 -1.69 -6.10
C ALA A 165 -5.13 -0.20 -5.86
N MET A 166 -4.27 0.66 -6.39
CA MET A 166 -4.45 2.11 -6.34
C MET A 166 -5.70 2.57 -7.12
N PRO A 167 -6.24 3.78 -6.87
CA PRO A 167 -7.44 4.25 -7.54
C PRO A 167 -7.24 4.40 -9.06
N LEU A 168 -8.03 3.69 -9.85
CA LEU A 168 -8.01 3.78 -11.31
C LEU A 168 -8.76 5.01 -11.83
N GLY A 169 -8.34 5.50 -13.00
CA GLY A 169 -9.00 6.58 -13.71
C GLY A 169 -10.24 6.09 -14.46
N LYS A 170 -11.19 7.00 -14.70
CA LYS A 170 -12.39 6.71 -15.50
C LYS A 170 -12.09 6.31 -16.96
N LYS A 171 -10.92 6.74 -17.46
CA LYS A 171 -10.43 6.41 -18.79
C LYS A 171 -9.11 5.70 -18.62
N ILE A 172 -9.09 4.43 -18.99
CA ILE A 172 -7.92 3.57 -18.92
C ILE A 172 -7.33 3.44 -20.32
N LYS A 173 -6.00 3.58 -20.42
CA LYS A 173 -5.25 3.39 -21.67
C LYS A 173 -4.16 2.34 -21.47
N GLY A 174 -3.82 1.67 -22.57
CA GLY A 174 -2.72 0.71 -22.62
C GLY A 174 -3.20 -0.75 -22.62
N GLY A 175 -2.24 -1.67 -22.49
CA GLY A 175 -2.48 -3.12 -22.61
C GLY A 175 -3.24 -3.75 -21.46
N PHE A 176 -3.94 -2.99 -20.63
CA PHE A 176 -4.72 -3.54 -19.52
C PHE A 176 -6.15 -3.89 -19.93
N LEU A 177 -6.69 -3.29 -20.98
CA LEU A 177 -8.01 -3.64 -21.52
C LEU A 177 -7.84 -4.34 -22.87
N VAL A 178 -8.28 -5.60 -22.96
CA VAL A 178 -8.38 -6.30 -24.25
C VAL A 178 -9.66 -5.89 -24.99
N PRO A 179 -9.70 -5.95 -26.34
CA PRO A 179 -10.86 -5.55 -27.12
C PRO A 179 -12.19 -6.15 -26.62
N GLU A 180 -12.16 -7.42 -26.22
CA GLU A 180 -13.30 -8.22 -25.77
C GLU A 180 -13.99 -7.63 -24.54
N ILE A 181 -13.24 -6.96 -23.65
CA ILE A 181 -13.79 -6.32 -22.43
C ILE A 181 -13.59 -4.81 -22.40
N SER A 182 -13.25 -4.21 -23.55
CA SER A 182 -13.07 -2.75 -23.66
C SER A 182 -14.31 -1.96 -23.23
N HIS A 183 -15.49 -2.54 -23.41
CA HIS A 183 -16.78 -1.98 -22.98
C HIS A 183 -16.94 -1.90 -21.46
N LEU A 184 -16.17 -2.68 -20.67
CA LEU A 184 -16.13 -2.60 -19.21
C LEU A 184 -15.21 -1.49 -18.70
N GLY A 185 -14.40 -0.87 -19.58
CA GLY A 185 -13.48 0.20 -19.20
C GLY A 185 -14.09 1.33 -18.36
N PRO A 186 -15.32 1.82 -18.65
CA PRO A 186 -15.98 2.83 -17.83
C PRO A 186 -16.35 2.38 -16.40
N THR A 187 -16.56 1.08 -16.18
CA THR A 187 -16.97 0.53 -14.87
C THR A 187 -15.82 -0.11 -14.10
N LEU A 188 -14.69 -0.40 -14.77
CA LEU A 188 -13.54 -1.11 -14.18
C LEU A 188 -13.04 -0.48 -12.87
N CYS A 189 -13.13 0.84 -12.70
CA CYS A 189 -12.73 1.46 -11.43
C CYS A 189 -13.61 1.03 -10.24
N TYR A 190 -14.89 0.71 -10.48
CA TYR A 190 -15.81 0.16 -9.47
C TYR A 190 -15.53 -1.31 -9.23
N ASP A 191 -15.28 -2.09 -10.28
CA ASP A 191 -14.94 -3.52 -10.18
C ASP A 191 -13.66 -3.70 -9.33
N ILE A 192 -12.68 -2.81 -9.49
CA ILE A 192 -11.45 -2.80 -8.67
C ILE A 192 -11.73 -2.44 -7.21
N ILE A 193 -12.70 -1.56 -6.92
CA ILE A 193 -13.08 -1.25 -5.54
C ILE A 193 -13.71 -2.48 -4.89
N GLU A 194 -14.60 -3.17 -5.59
CA GLU A 194 -15.21 -4.42 -5.13
C GLU A 194 -14.15 -5.52 -4.91
N ALA A 195 -13.27 -5.72 -5.89
CA ALA A 195 -12.19 -6.69 -5.80
C ALA A 195 -11.19 -6.37 -4.67
N ASN A 196 -10.89 -5.09 -4.43
CA ASN A 196 -10.09 -4.65 -3.28
C ASN A 196 -10.80 -4.97 -1.95
N PHE A 197 -12.11 -4.70 -1.84
CA PHE A 197 -12.88 -5.00 -0.64
C PHE A 197 -12.89 -6.52 -0.35
N TYR A 198 -13.13 -7.34 -1.36
CA TYR A 198 -13.10 -8.80 -1.22
C TYR A 198 -11.70 -9.30 -0.81
N SER A 199 -10.67 -8.92 -1.58
CA SER A 199 -9.31 -9.41 -1.35
C SER A 199 -8.72 -8.95 -0.01
N CYS A 200 -9.12 -7.77 0.48
CA CYS A 200 -8.75 -7.28 1.81
C CYS A 200 -9.28 -8.20 2.92
N GLN A 201 -10.58 -8.53 2.90
CA GLN A 201 -11.17 -9.44 3.88
C GLN A 201 -10.56 -10.83 3.80
N LEU A 202 -10.29 -11.30 2.58
CA LEU A 202 -9.69 -12.61 2.38
C LEU A 202 -8.23 -12.65 2.87
N ALA A 203 -7.45 -11.59 2.66
CA ALA A 203 -6.11 -11.48 3.20
C ALA A 203 -6.10 -11.56 4.75
N ASP A 204 -7.01 -10.85 5.44
CA ASP A 204 -7.16 -10.96 6.91
C ASP A 204 -7.52 -12.39 7.33
N ALA A 205 -8.45 -13.05 6.62
CA ALA A 205 -8.85 -14.42 6.92
C ALA A 205 -7.70 -15.44 6.81
N TYR A 206 -6.71 -15.17 5.95
CA TYR A 206 -5.49 -15.98 5.81
C TYR A 206 -4.31 -15.48 6.65
N GLY A 207 -4.50 -14.40 7.42
CA GLY A 207 -3.46 -13.81 8.28
C GLY A 207 -2.33 -13.12 7.53
N LEU A 208 -2.65 -12.47 6.41
CA LEU A 208 -1.76 -11.55 5.72
C LEU A 208 -2.00 -10.12 6.20
N ASP A 209 -0.94 -9.33 6.25
CA ASP A 209 -1.06 -7.90 6.46
C ASP A 209 -1.63 -7.23 5.20
N VAL A 210 -2.38 -6.14 5.37
CA VAL A 210 -2.96 -5.39 4.26
C VAL A 210 -2.44 -3.95 4.26
N LEU A 211 -1.93 -3.51 3.10
CA LEU A 211 -1.63 -2.11 2.83
C LEU A 211 -2.62 -1.54 1.82
N ASP A 212 -3.53 -0.69 2.30
CA ASP A 212 -4.57 -0.08 1.47
C ASP A 212 -4.03 1.13 0.69
N LEU A 213 -3.36 0.87 -0.43
CA LEU A 213 -2.91 1.92 -1.34
C LEU A 213 -4.09 2.64 -2.02
N HIS A 214 -5.27 2.03 -2.09
CA HIS A 214 -6.46 2.71 -2.60
C HIS A 214 -6.81 3.89 -1.68
N PHE A 215 -6.94 3.60 -0.39
CA PHE A 215 -7.21 4.59 0.64
C PHE A 215 -6.15 5.68 0.65
N HIS A 216 -4.87 5.32 0.72
CA HIS A 216 -3.79 6.31 0.82
C HIS A 216 -3.72 7.29 -0.35
N PHE A 217 -4.20 6.91 -1.54
CA PHE A 217 -4.07 7.72 -2.75
C PHE A 217 -5.38 8.28 -3.30
N ARG A 218 -6.53 7.99 -2.66
CA ARG A 218 -7.86 8.49 -3.09
C ARG A 218 -7.95 10.02 -3.17
N LEU A 219 -7.16 10.74 -2.37
CA LEU A 219 -7.07 12.21 -2.35
C LEU A 219 -5.80 12.75 -3.03
N SER A 220 -5.08 11.91 -3.77
CA SER A 220 -3.80 12.26 -4.41
C SER A 220 -3.84 12.01 -5.92
N LEU A 221 -5.03 12.05 -6.52
CA LEU A 221 -5.27 11.70 -7.93
C LEU A 221 -4.49 12.56 -8.94
N GLN A 222 -4.01 13.74 -8.54
CA GLN A 222 -3.14 14.59 -9.36
C GLN A 222 -1.80 13.92 -9.71
N HIS A 223 -1.36 12.93 -8.93
CA HIS A 223 -0.14 12.16 -9.17
C HIS A 223 -0.36 10.97 -10.11
N ARG A 224 -1.61 10.70 -10.51
CA ARG A 224 -1.93 9.63 -11.46
C ARG A 224 -1.67 10.11 -12.88
N VAL A 225 -0.97 9.29 -13.65
CA VAL A 225 -0.65 9.52 -15.05
C VAL A 225 -1.96 9.54 -15.88
N PRO A 226 -2.02 10.31 -16.98
CA PRO A 226 -3.23 10.41 -17.82
C PRO A 226 -3.73 9.10 -18.47
N ASP A 227 -3.00 8.00 -18.34
CA ASP A 227 -3.45 6.67 -18.77
C ASP A 227 -4.43 6.01 -17.80
N GLY A 228 -4.62 6.60 -16.61
CA GLY A 228 -5.57 6.15 -15.61
C GLY A 228 -5.10 4.96 -14.76
N ILE A 229 -3.87 4.47 -14.93
CA ILE A 229 -3.34 3.32 -14.20
C ILE A 229 -2.04 3.67 -13.47
N HIS A 230 -1.09 4.29 -14.16
CA HIS A 230 0.25 4.51 -13.62
C HIS A 230 0.32 5.80 -12.78
N TRP A 231 1.39 5.93 -12.00
CA TRP A 231 1.58 7.01 -11.05
C TRP A 231 2.97 7.63 -11.22
N ASP A 232 3.11 8.88 -10.81
CA ASP A 232 4.38 9.60 -10.91
C ASP A 232 5.42 9.14 -9.86
N ALA A 233 6.61 9.72 -9.94
CA ALA A 233 7.73 9.35 -9.08
C ALA A 233 7.48 9.68 -7.60
N LEU A 234 6.72 10.75 -7.31
CA LEU A 234 6.40 11.16 -5.95
C LEU A 234 5.44 10.16 -5.30
N ALA A 235 4.45 9.71 -6.06
CA ALA A 235 3.54 8.66 -5.64
C ALA A 235 4.29 7.35 -5.38
N HIS A 236 5.21 6.94 -6.26
CA HIS A 236 6.02 5.74 -6.03
C HIS A 236 6.91 5.84 -4.78
N ARG A 237 7.55 7.00 -4.51
CA ARG A 237 8.27 7.21 -3.24
C ARG A 237 7.35 7.15 -2.03
N LYS A 238 6.11 7.64 -2.15
CA LYS A 238 5.10 7.52 -1.09
C LYS A 238 4.72 6.06 -0.84
N ILE A 239 4.53 5.26 -1.88
CA ILE A 239 4.27 3.82 -1.77
C ILE A 239 5.42 3.14 -1.02
N SER A 240 6.67 3.33 -1.45
CA SER A 240 7.85 2.77 -0.78
C SER A 240 7.94 3.19 0.68
N SER A 241 7.65 4.46 0.98
CA SER A 241 7.65 4.96 2.36
C SER A 241 6.57 4.30 3.23
N LEU A 242 5.37 4.06 2.69
CA LEU A 242 4.30 3.37 3.39
C LEU A 242 4.68 1.90 3.66
N LEU A 243 5.26 1.21 2.67
CA LEU A 243 5.73 -0.17 2.81
C LEU A 243 6.81 -0.30 3.89
N LEU A 244 7.80 0.59 3.87
CA LEU A 244 8.90 0.58 4.84
C LEU A 244 8.41 0.96 6.25
N GLN A 245 7.47 1.90 6.36
CA GLN A 245 6.84 2.23 7.65
C GLN A 245 6.03 1.04 8.18
N HIS A 246 5.27 0.36 7.32
CA HIS A 246 4.53 -0.84 7.69
C HIS A 246 5.47 -1.95 8.19
N ALA A 247 6.55 -2.23 7.46
CA ALA A 247 7.54 -3.23 7.87
C ALA A 247 8.21 -2.85 9.21
N ALA A 248 8.56 -1.57 9.40
CA ALA A 248 9.11 -1.09 10.66
C ALA A 248 8.13 -1.28 11.83
N GLU A 249 6.85 -0.95 11.62
CA GLU A 249 5.79 -1.14 12.61
C GLU A 249 5.58 -2.64 12.93
N ALA A 250 5.53 -3.51 11.91
CA ALA A 250 5.41 -4.96 12.07
C ALA A 250 6.59 -5.58 12.84
N TRP A 251 7.80 -5.03 12.68
CA TRP A 251 8.99 -5.47 13.40
C TRP A 251 9.21 -4.76 14.75
N GLY A 252 8.33 -3.83 15.12
CA GLY A 252 8.47 -3.06 16.36
C GLY A 252 9.67 -2.12 16.40
N VAL A 253 10.18 -1.69 15.22
CA VAL A 253 11.36 -0.82 15.09
C VAL A 253 10.92 0.60 14.74
N LYS A 254 11.54 1.60 15.38
CA LYS A 254 11.38 3.00 14.98
C LYS A 254 12.36 3.35 13.88
N LEU A 255 11.87 3.93 12.78
CA LEU A 255 12.71 4.58 11.78
C LEU A 255 13.30 5.84 12.41
N ARG A 256 14.56 5.75 12.85
CA ARG A 256 15.31 6.91 13.35
C ARG A 256 15.99 7.58 12.18
N ASP A 257 16.10 8.91 12.23
CA ASP A 257 17.08 9.58 11.40
C ASP A 257 18.48 9.21 11.91
N PRO A 258 19.49 9.07 11.04
CA PRO A 258 20.86 8.92 11.51
C PRO A 258 21.20 10.11 12.43
N PRO A 259 21.99 9.90 13.50
CA PRO A 259 22.39 10.97 14.39
C PRO A 259 22.98 12.12 13.57
N SER A 260 22.54 13.34 13.85
CA SER A 260 23.15 14.50 13.20
C SER A 260 24.62 14.56 13.59
N LEU A 261 25.50 15.04 12.70
CA LEU A 261 26.93 15.23 13.03
C LEU A 261 27.15 16.12 14.28
N LEU A 262 26.13 16.89 14.68
CA LEU A 262 26.13 17.70 15.90
C LEU A 262 25.99 16.85 17.18
N GLU A 263 25.29 15.72 17.13
CA GLU A 263 25.13 14.80 18.28
C GLU A 263 26.40 13.97 18.52
N GLN A 264 27.16 13.67 17.47
CA GLN A 264 28.47 12.99 17.59
C GLN A 264 29.56 13.88 18.20
N GLY A 265 29.39 15.21 18.18
CA GLY A 265 30.30 16.14 18.84
C GLY A 265 30.07 16.30 20.34
N GLN A 266 28.92 15.89 20.87
CA GLN A 266 28.60 16.01 22.30
C GLN A 266 29.03 14.79 23.12
N GLU A 267 28.96 13.57 22.58
CA GLU A 267 29.41 12.37 23.31
C GLU A 267 30.93 12.29 23.50
N LEU A 268 31.72 12.94 22.63
CA LEU A 268 33.18 13.05 22.81
C LEU A 268 33.59 14.17 23.79
N GLY A 269 32.67 15.08 24.14
CA GLY A 269 32.94 16.20 25.07
C GLY A 269 32.59 15.92 26.53
N GLU A 270 31.73 14.93 26.80
CA GLU A 270 31.27 14.62 28.17
C GLU A 270 32.08 13.52 28.86
N ALA A 271 32.91 12.77 28.12
CA ALA A 271 33.75 11.70 28.67
C ALA A 271 35.01 12.19 29.43
N GLU A 272 35.36 13.50 29.37
CA GLU A 272 36.56 14.04 30.03
C GLU A 272 36.28 14.85 31.32
N SER A 273 35.03 15.01 31.78
CA SER A 273 34.72 15.91 32.91
C SER A 273 33.92 15.26 34.06
N SER A 274 34.31 14.07 34.53
CA SER A 274 33.79 13.57 35.81
C SER A 274 34.75 12.65 36.57
N ARG A 275 35.77 13.25 37.19
CA ARG A 275 36.41 12.72 38.40
C ARG A 275 36.37 13.78 39.51
N GLY A 276 35.46 13.64 40.46
CA GLY A 276 35.40 14.46 41.68
C GLY A 276 34.12 14.21 42.49
N PRO A 277 34.17 14.20 43.85
CA PRO A 277 33.43 13.22 44.63
C PRO A 277 32.05 13.68 45.14
N ALA A 278 31.29 12.66 45.56
CA ALA A 278 29.92 12.70 46.05
C ALA A 278 29.71 13.53 47.32
N THR A 279 28.56 14.21 47.39
CA THR A 279 27.95 14.66 48.65
C THR A 279 26.44 14.45 48.58
N LEU A 280 25.92 13.66 49.51
CA LEU A 280 24.50 13.46 49.81
C LEU A 280 23.89 14.72 50.44
N LEU A 281 22.63 15.03 50.16
CA LEU A 281 21.55 15.31 51.15
C LEU A 281 20.21 15.65 50.43
N PRO A 282 19.03 15.53 51.09
CA PRO A 282 17.72 15.27 50.47
C PRO A 282 16.66 16.38 50.68
N ARG A 283 15.41 16.11 50.23
CA ARG A 283 14.11 16.82 50.43
C ARG A 283 13.73 17.77 49.28
N ASN A 284 12.45 18.00 48.91
CA ASN A 284 11.16 17.48 49.33
C ASN A 284 10.10 17.81 48.24
N CYS A 285 8.98 17.10 48.35
CA CYS A 285 7.68 17.21 47.70
C CYS A 285 7.12 18.63 47.46
N SER A 286 6.40 18.84 46.34
CA SER A 286 5.00 19.31 46.38
C SER A 286 4.33 19.32 45.00
N THR A 287 3.09 18.85 45.02
CA THR A 287 2.04 18.77 44.01
C THR A 287 1.57 20.12 43.46
N SER A 288 1.16 20.17 42.19
CA SER A 288 -0.03 20.96 41.83
C SER A 288 -0.78 20.36 40.63
N THR A 289 -2.09 20.41 40.77
CA THR A 289 -3.16 19.90 39.93
C THR A 289 -3.49 20.84 38.78
N GLY A 290 -3.86 20.29 37.62
CA GLY A 290 -4.42 21.06 36.50
C GLY A 290 -5.19 20.17 35.52
N SER A 291 -6.52 20.20 35.65
CA SER A 291 -7.53 19.47 34.89
C SER A 291 -7.42 19.63 33.37
N LYS A 292 -7.65 18.54 32.62
CA LYS A 292 -7.93 18.57 31.17
C LYS A 292 -9.35 18.02 30.91
N PRO A 293 -10.11 18.60 29.96
CA PRO A 293 -11.49 18.20 29.69
C PRO A 293 -11.56 16.85 28.95
N LEU A 294 -12.47 16.01 29.42
CA LEU A 294 -12.99 14.80 28.80
C LEU A 294 -13.68 15.18 27.47
N LEU A 295 -13.12 14.79 26.31
CA LEU A 295 -13.84 14.64 25.03
C LEU A 295 -12.92 14.16 23.88
N VAL A 296 -12.06 13.15 24.06
CA VAL A 296 -11.36 12.49 22.92
C VAL A 296 -11.05 10.99 23.19
N LEU A 297 -11.82 10.29 24.02
CA LEU A 297 -11.43 8.95 24.49
C LEU A 297 -12.45 7.83 24.21
N GLU A 298 -13.17 7.90 23.08
CA GLU A 298 -14.01 6.79 22.61
C GLU A 298 -13.76 6.35 21.16
N LEU A 299 -12.65 6.77 20.53
CA LEU A 299 -12.16 6.17 19.27
C LEU A 299 -10.95 5.25 19.48
N ALA A 300 -10.38 5.21 20.69
CA ALA A 300 -9.17 4.46 20.98
C ALA A 300 -9.40 2.97 21.36
N SER A 301 -10.66 2.51 21.35
CA SER A 301 -11.02 1.13 21.71
C SER A 301 -11.51 0.27 20.55
N MET A 302 -11.54 0.80 19.32
CA MET A 302 -11.94 0.02 18.15
C MET A 302 -10.70 -0.71 17.60
N THR A 303 -10.78 -2.04 17.49
CA THR A 303 -9.75 -2.79 16.76
C THR A 303 -9.72 -2.33 15.30
N LEU A 304 -8.54 -2.42 14.65
CA LEU A 304 -8.34 -2.04 13.25
C LEU A 304 -9.41 -2.67 12.30
N ARG A 305 -9.94 -3.84 12.70
CA ARG A 305 -11.05 -4.59 12.07
C ARG A 305 -12.37 -3.80 11.98
N SER A 306 -12.77 -3.10 13.04
CA SER A 306 -14.03 -2.34 13.06
C SER A 306 -13.92 -1.02 12.28
N LEU A 307 -12.73 -0.41 12.23
CA LEU A 307 -12.52 0.84 11.52
C LEU A 307 -12.51 0.64 10.00
N CYS A 308 -11.84 -0.40 9.48
CA CYS A 308 -11.86 -0.72 8.03
C CYS A 308 -13.26 -1.05 7.52
N THR A 309 -14.03 -1.83 8.28
CA THR A 309 -15.41 -2.19 7.93
C THR A 309 -16.31 -0.95 7.88
N LEU A 310 -16.22 -0.08 8.88
CA LEU A 310 -17.02 1.14 8.95
C LEU A 310 -16.65 2.16 7.85
N ILE A 311 -15.36 2.27 7.51
CA ILE A 311 -14.87 3.21 6.50
C ILE A 311 -15.24 2.78 5.08
N LEU A 312 -15.13 1.49 4.75
CA LEU A 312 -15.52 0.98 3.44
C LEU A 312 -17.05 1.00 3.26
N PHE A 313 -17.80 0.81 4.36
CA PHE A 313 -19.25 1.03 4.40
C PHE A 313 -19.62 2.50 4.13
N GLN A 314 -18.91 3.46 4.74
CA GLN A 314 -19.10 4.89 4.46
C GLN A 314 -18.77 5.27 3.02
N VAL A 315 -17.72 4.69 2.44
CA VAL A 315 -17.38 4.91 1.01
C VAL A 315 -18.49 4.37 0.11
N LYS A 316 -19.03 3.18 0.40
CA LYS A 316 -20.16 2.59 -0.34
C LYS A 316 -21.43 3.43 -0.22
N ILE A 317 -21.73 3.98 0.96
CA ILE A 317 -22.86 4.90 1.18
C ILE A 317 -22.70 6.18 0.36
N VAL A 318 -21.53 6.83 0.40
CA VAL A 318 -21.28 8.05 -0.38
C VAL A 318 -21.40 7.77 -1.89
N GLN A 319 -20.92 6.63 -2.36
CA GLN A 319 -21.05 6.20 -3.76
C GLN A 319 -22.49 5.91 -4.18
N LEU A 320 -23.32 5.34 -3.30
CA LEU A 320 -24.74 5.09 -3.56
C LEU A 320 -25.57 6.38 -3.53
N LEU A 321 -25.19 7.35 -2.70
CA LEU A 321 -25.78 8.69 -2.70
C LEU A 321 -25.43 9.47 -3.97
N ASP A 322 -24.19 9.34 -4.47
CA ASP A 322 -23.74 10.00 -5.71
C ASP A 322 -24.46 9.50 -6.98
N ILE A 323 -25.06 8.31 -6.95
CA ILE A 323 -25.90 7.76 -8.04
C ILE A 323 -27.40 7.98 -7.82
N GLY A 324 -27.79 8.77 -6.82
CA GLY A 324 -29.18 9.24 -6.63
C GLY A 324 -30.12 8.26 -5.93
N LEU A 325 -29.61 7.23 -5.26
CA LEU A 325 -30.45 6.33 -4.46
C LEU A 325 -30.89 7.02 -3.17
N ASN A 326 -32.17 6.83 -2.79
CA ASN A 326 -32.69 7.34 -1.53
C ASN A 326 -32.19 6.49 -0.34
N THR A 327 -32.25 7.07 0.85
CA THR A 327 -31.74 6.48 2.10
C THR A 327 -32.34 5.11 2.39
N ASP A 328 -33.62 4.89 2.11
CA ASP A 328 -34.30 3.63 2.39
C ASP A 328 -33.81 2.49 1.46
N SER A 329 -33.48 2.82 0.21
CA SER A 329 -32.90 1.87 -0.75
C SER A 329 -31.44 1.51 -0.40
N ILE A 330 -30.69 2.48 0.14
CA ILE A 330 -29.31 2.28 0.59
C ILE A 330 -29.27 1.34 1.81
N ILE A 331 -30.21 1.51 2.75
CA ILE A 331 -30.33 0.66 3.94
C ILE A 331 -30.65 -0.80 3.54
N ALA A 332 -31.45 -1.02 2.50
CA ALA A 332 -31.76 -2.36 2.00
C ALA A 332 -30.59 -3.04 1.28
N LEU A 333 -29.73 -2.28 0.58
CA LEU A 333 -28.60 -2.79 -0.20
C LEU A 333 -27.31 -2.96 0.63
N CYS A 334 -27.24 -2.36 1.80
CA CYS A 334 -26.10 -2.38 2.71
C CYS A 334 -26.58 -2.63 4.15
N PRO A 335 -27.06 -3.85 4.48
CA PRO A 335 -27.41 -4.16 5.86
C PRO A 335 -26.16 -3.99 6.73
N LEU A 336 -26.30 -3.19 7.80
CA LEU A 336 -25.22 -2.95 8.77
C LEU A 336 -24.75 -4.31 9.35
N PRO A 337 -23.45 -4.50 9.58
CA PRO A 337 -23.00 -5.60 10.43
C PRO A 337 -23.67 -5.46 11.80
N ASP A 338 -23.98 -6.58 12.46
CA ASP A 338 -24.62 -6.59 13.78
C ASP A 338 -23.63 -6.09 14.84
N CYS A 339 -23.45 -4.78 14.89
CA CYS A 339 -22.53 -4.07 15.77
C CYS A 339 -23.32 -3.14 16.71
N GLY A 340 -24.36 -3.67 17.38
CA GLY A 340 -24.87 -3.17 18.67
C GLY A 340 -25.24 -1.68 18.85
N TYR A 341 -25.29 -0.87 17.79
CA TYR A 341 -25.59 0.57 17.88
C TYR A 341 -26.89 0.94 17.13
N ASP A 342 -27.66 1.84 17.74
CA ASP A 342 -29.00 2.24 17.30
C ASP A 342 -28.98 2.99 15.96
N SER A 343 -29.78 2.53 15.00
CA SER A 343 -29.78 2.90 13.57
C SER A 343 -30.13 4.37 13.29
N LYS A 344 -30.62 5.11 14.30
CA LYS A 344 -31.05 6.51 14.18
C LYS A 344 -29.93 7.54 14.32
N PHE A 345 -28.74 7.16 14.78
CA PHE A 345 -27.67 8.13 15.04
C PHE A 345 -26.83 8.50 13.80
N ILE A 346 -26.85 7.69 12.74
CA ILE A 346 -25.98 7.86 11.56
C ILE A 346 -26.58 8.81 10.50
N PHE A 347 -27.90 9.05 10.53
CA PHE A 347 -28.64 9.75 9.46
C PHE A 347 -29.20 11.14 9.83
N ARG A 348 -28.57 11.91 10.75
CA ARG A 348 -28.98 13.32 10.95
C ARG A 348 -28.27 14.23 9.95
N SER A 349 -29.03 14.78 9.00
CA SER A 349 -28.61 15.91 8.17
C SER A 349 -28.58 17.20 9.01
N GLU A 350 -27.45 17.91 9.03
CA GLU A 350 -27.41 19.30 9.50
C GLU A 350 -28.19 20.23 8.55
N PRO A 351 -28.83 21.30 9.04
CA PRO A 351 -29.68 22.16 8.20
C PRO A 351 -28.84 22.99 7.23
N GLN A 352 -29.23 23.00 5.95
CA GLN A 352 -28.64 23.86 4.93
C GLN A 352 -28.82 25.35 5.28
N ALA A 353 -27.71 26.09 5.37
CA ALA A 353 -27.73 27.54 5.40
C ALA A 353 -28.17 28.08 4.03
N THR A 354 -29.40 28.58 3.95
CA THR A 354 -29.95 29.28 2.77
C THR A 354 -29.16 30.56 2.50
N ARG A 355 -28.39 30.61 1.40
CA ARG A 355 -27.93 31.87 0.80
C ARG A 355 -29.09 32.54 0.09
N ARG A 356 -29.60 33.64 0.65
CA ARG A 356 -30.50 34.57 -0.05
C ARG A 356 -29.72 35.32 -1.13
N THR A 357 -30.14 35.16 -2.38
CA THR A 357 -29.82 36.07 -3.48
C THR A 357 -30.67 37.33 -3.34
N SER A 358 -30.05 38.49 -3.18
CA SER A 358 -30.73 39.79 -3.33
C SER A 358 -30.45 40.33 -4.73
N SER A 359 -31.46 40.24 -5.59
CA SER A 359 -31.63 41.07 -6.76
C SER A 359 -32.18 42.44 -6.35
N SER A 360 -31.54 43.53 -6.74
CA SER A 360 -32.17 44.85 -6.81
C SER A 360 -31.60 45.63 -7.99
N VAL A 361 -32.37 45.61 -9.08
CA VAL A 361 -32.37 46.60 -10.16
C VAL A 361 -33.37 47.67 -9.78
N GLN A 362 -32.99 48.95 -9.84
CA GLN A 362 -33.79 50.19 -9.94
C GLN A 362 -32.75 51.34 -9.97
N VAL A 363 -32.69 52.33 -10.86
CA VAL A 363 -33.47 52.85 -12.00
C VAL A 363 -32.46 53.35 -13.03
#